data_AF-A0A1Q3WJV8-F1
#
_entry.id   AF-A0A1Q3WJV8-F1
#
_cell.length_a   1.000
_cell.length_b   1.000
_cell.length_c   1.000
_cell.angle_alpha   90.00
_cell.angle_beta   90.00
_cell.angle_gamma   90.00
#
_symmetry.space_group_name_H-M   'P 1'
#
loop_
_entity.id
_entity.type
_entity.pdbx_description
1 polymer ?
#
loop_
_entity_poly.entity_id
_entity_poly.type
_entity_poly.pdbx_seq_one_letter_code
_entity_poly.pdbx_strand_id
1 'polypeptide(L)'
;AIRDVVDRLIPAYRLLIKYTTTGEFNISIILPTSLSVGSERLHHSLILTNSYNGRTPFSIQGQTLTTLLDASSQLGSSLYRSVCQNGLLGWADSFADLDTYRGWLDEWAKRTDKLPSARSNPSPARSTRTTTDIRTIHHRALTIERFQEHLSKLLLEHLSAPPALTAVVYNQLQEAPLAGAQEGLIRKLPIPVQLAKQARDRLRLEERLLKEPASYWLLYNAVNYALFTSRSSLTLNDRYRLDERVFHQLVALAQA
;
A
#
# COMPACT_ATOMS: atom_id res chain seq x y z
N ALA A 1 -14.48 3.45 19.46
CA ALA A 1 -13.03 3.24 19.66
C ALA A 1 -12.19 3.88 18.55
N ILE A 2 -12.03 3.28 17.35
CA ILE A 2 -11.21 3.85 16.25
C ILE A 2 -11.70 5.25 15.87
N ARG A 3 -13.01 5.38 15.61
CA ARG A 3 -13.67 6.64 15.28
C ARG A 3 -13.36 7.74 16.31
N ASP A 4 -13.51 7.43 17.60
CA ASP A 4 -13.26 8.39 18.69
C ASP A 4 -11.79 8.87 18.78
N VAL A 5 -10.82 8.08 18.33
CA VAL A 5 -9.42 8.54 18.23
C VAL A 5 -9.26 9.49 17.05
N VAL A 6 -9.81 9.10 15.90
CA VAL A 6 -9.68 9.88 14.68
C VAL A 6 -10.43 11.21 14.81
N ASP A 7 -11.65 11.22 15.34
CA ASP A 7 -12.44 12.44 15.59
C ASP A 7 -11.68 13.45 16.47
N ARG A 8 -10.91 12.96 17.46
CA ARG A 8 -10.10 13.82 18.35
C ARG A 8 -8.90 14.46 17.67
N LEU A 9 -8.29 13.78 16.70
CA LEU A 9 -7.04 14.22 16.07
C LEU A 9 -7.26 14.89 14.72
N ILE A 10 -8.27 14.47 13.97
CA ILE A 10 -8.51 14.83 12.58
C ILE A 10 -10.00 15.18 12.45
N PRO A 11 -10.38 16.46 12.59
CA PRO A 11 -11.79 16.86 12.60
C PRO A 11 -12.48 16.70 11.23
N ALA A 12 -11.72 16.59 10.14
CA ALA A 12 -12.24 16.41 8.80
C ALA A 12 -11.59 15.20 8.13
N TYR A 13 -12.25 14.04 8.17
CA TYR A 13 -11.81 12.82 7.48
C TYR A 13 -13.00 12.06 6.87
N ARG A 14 -12.72 11.17 5.94
CA ARG A 14 -13.71 10.21 5.41
C ARG A 14 -13.35 8.81 5.86
N LEU A 15 -14.34 8.06 6.33
CA LEU A 15 -14.17 6.66 6.73
C LEU A 15 -14.75 5.75 5.66
N LEU A 16 -13.95 4.83 5.14
CA LEU A 16 -14.40 3.77 4.24
C LEU A 16 -14.10 2.43 4.88
N ILE A 17 -15.14 1.61 5.06
CA ILE A 17 -15.01 0.27 5.64
C ILE A 17 -15.46 -0.75 4.59
N LYS A 18 -14.57 -1.68 4.27
CA LYS A 18 -14.86 -2.84 3.42
C LYS A 18 -14.65 -4.10 4.23
N TYR A 19 -15.46 -5.12 3.99
CA TYR A 19 -15.30 -6.41 4.63
C TYR A 19 -15.74 -7.54 3.70
N THR A 20 -15.19 -8.72 3.92
CA THR A 20 -15.54 -9.96 3.22
C THR A 20 -16.47 -10.81 4.08
N THR A 21 -17.14 -11.77 3.46
CA THR A 21 -17.97 -12.75 4.17
C THR A 21 -17.15 -13.70 5.06
N THR A 22 -15.83 -13.78 4.86
CA THR A 22 -14.90 -14.58 5.67
C THR A 22 -14.36 -13.81 6.88
N GLY A 23 -14.81 -12.56 7.10
CA GLY A 23 -14.43 -11.76 8.26
C GLY A 23 -13.13 -10.96 8.11
N GLU A 24 -12.56 -10.90 6.90
CA GLU A 24 -11.50 -9.92 6.60
C GLU A 24 -12.15 -8.53 6.45
N PHE A 25 -11.50 -7.50 6.96
CA PHE A 25 -11.91 -6.10 6.83
C PHE A 25 -10.74 -5.22 6.46
N ASN A 26 -11.07 -4.10 5.82
CA ASN A 26 -10.20 -2.98 5.54
C ASN A 26 -10.94 -1.70 5.91
N ILE A 27 -10.40 -0.96 6.86
CA ILE A 27 -10.86 0.37 7.28
C ILE A 27 -9.84 1.37 6.75
N SER A 28 -10.25 2.18 5.79
CA SER A 28 -9.48 3.31 5.27
C SER A 28 -9.97 4.60 5.91
N ILE A 29 -9.11 5.26 6.67
CA ILE A 29 -9.31 6.61 7.20
C ILE A 29 -8.64 7.57 6.22
N ILE A 30 -9.44 8.30 5.44
CA ILE A 30 -8.97 9.16 4.37
C ILE A 30 -8.85 10.59 4.91
N LEU A 31 -7.64 11.11 4.85
CA LEU A 31 -7.25 12.43 5.36
C LEU A 31 -7.56 13.53 4.33
N PRO A 32 -7.69 14.80 4.78
CA PRO A 32 -7.95 15.91 3.88
C PRO A 32 -6.69 16.31 3.10
N THR A 33 -5.50 16.01 3.65
CA THR A 33 -4.22 16.21 2.98
C THR A 33 -4.15 15.34 1.73
N SER A 34 -3.60 15.90 0.66
CA SER A 34 -3.50 15.24 -0.63
C SER A 34 -2.25 15.63 -1.37
N LEU A 35 -1.81 14.76 -2.27
CA LEU A 35 -0.76 15.02 -3.24
C LEU A 35 -1.29 14.77 -4.66
N SER A 36 -0.56 15.27 -5.66
CA SER A 36 -0.92 15.12 -7.06
C SER A 36 -0.03 14.09 -7.74
N VAL A 37 -0.64 13.26 -8.58
CA VAL A 37 0.05 12.35 -9.51
C VAL A 37 -0.60 12.52 -10.87
N GLY A 38 0.11 13.12 -11.83
CA GLY A 38 -0.49 13.55 -13.09
C GLY A 38 -1.68 14.49 -12.87
N SER A 39 -2.82 14.19 -13.50
CA SER A 39 -4.07 14.94 -13.31
C SER A 39 -4.85 14.53 -12.06
N GLU A 40 -4.41 13.49 -11.34
CA GLU A 40 -5.12 12.91 -10.22
C GLU A 40 -4.69 13.50 -8.88
N ARG A 41 -5.64 13.57 -7.95
CA ARG A 41 -5.39 13.94 -6.55
C ARG A 41 -5.57 12.73 -5.64
N LEU A 42 -4.47 12.31 -5.01
CA LEU A 42 -4.42 11.21 -4.06
C LEU A 42 -4.49 11.78 -2.66
N HIS A 43 -5.39 11.25 -1.83
CA HIS A 43 -5.50 11.66 -0.44
C HIS A 43 -4.59 10.82 0.44
N HIS A 44 -3.95 11.40 1.44
CA HIS A 44 -3.33 10.57 2.47
C HIS A 44 -4.40 9.74 3.17
N SER A 45 -4.03 8.55 3.61
CA SER A 45 -4.96 7.66 4.30
C SER A 45 -4.23 6.77 5.28
N LEU A 46 -4.94 6.30 6.30
CA LEU A 46 -4.50 5.20 7.16
C LEU A 46 -5.33 3.96 6.82
N ILE A 47 -4.67 2.86 6.50
CA ILE A 47 -5.32 1.59 6.15
C ILE A 47 -5.14 0.60 7.30
N LEU A 48 -6.24 0.26 7.96
CA LEU A 48 -6.30 -0.73 9.03
C LEU A 48 -6.97 -1.98 8.46
N THR A 49 -6.31 -3.12 8.51
CA THR A 49 -6.94 -4.38 8.10
C THR A 49 -6.84 -5.42 9.21
N ASN A 50 -7.56 -6.54 9.08
CA ASN A 50 -7.31 -7.71 9.92
C ASN A 50 -6.82 -8.89 9.08
N SER A 51 -5.88 -9.61 9.69
CA SER A 51 -5.27 -10.85 9.26
C SER A 51 -6.18 -12.09 9.17
N TYR A 52 -7.46 -11.95 9.47
CA TYR A 52 -8.24 -13.08 9.97
C TYR A 52 -8.60 -14.06 8.86
N ASN A 53 -7.93 -15.22 8.87
CA ASN A 53 -8.17 -16.33 7.94
C ASN A 53 -8.88 -17.52 8.60
N GLY A 54 -9.47 -17.32 9.78
CA GLY A 54 -10.13 -18.38 10.56
C GLY A 54 -9.19 -19.32 11.35
N ARG A 55 -7.87 -19.26 11.14
CA ARG A 55 -6.89 -20.11 11.84
C ARG A 55 -6.00 -19.36 12.83
N THR A 56 -5.87 -18.04 12.69
CA THR A 56 -5.07 -17.18 13.55
C THR A 56 -5.96 -16.38 14.52
N PRO A 57 -5.49 -16.10 15.76
CA PRO A 57 -6.19 -15.20 16.67
C PRO A 57 -6.46 -13.84 16.01
N PHE A 58 -7.61 -13.23 16.34
CA PHE A 58 -7.93 -11.88 15.88
C PHE A 58 -6.80 -10.92 16.24
N SER A 59 -6.22 -10.30 15.21
CA SER A 59 -5.24 -9.24 15.37
C SER A 59 -5.51 -8.20 14.29
N ILE A 60 -5.37 -6.92 14.66
CA ILE A 60 -5.36 -5.83 13.69
C ILE A 60 -4.04 -5.98 12.93
N GLN A 61 -4.11 -6.57 11.74
CA GLN A 61 -2.99 -6.77 10.84
C GLN A 61 -3.38 -6.10 9.53
N GLY A 62 -2.88 -4.88 9.32
CA GLY A 62 -2.82 -4.27 7.99
C GLY A 62 -1.38 -4.04 7.63
N GLN A 63 -1.02 -3.99 6.36
CA GLN A 63 0.39 -3.90 6.00
C GLN A 63 1.07 -2.67 6.55
N THR A 64 0.35 -1.54 6.60
CA THR A 64 0.77 -0.35 7.36
C THR A 64 1.01 -0.73 8.83
N LEU A 65 0.14 -1.56 9.43
CA LEU A 65 0.28 -2.12 10.78
C LEU A 65 1.35 -3.22 10.96
N THR A 66 1.64 -4.05 9.96
CA THR A 66 2.71 -5.06 10.04
C THR A 66 4.07 -4.37 9.92
N THR A 67 4.19 -3.26 9.18
CA THR A 67 5.30 -2.30 9.30
C THR A 67 5.27 -1.52 10.62
N LEU A 68 4.09 -1.26 11.22
CA LEU A 68 4.00 -0.65 12.56
C LEU A 68 4.47 -1.58 13.69
N LEU A 69 4.34 -2.90 13.52
CA LEU A 69 4.79 -3.92 14.48
C LEU A 69 6.26 -4.30 14.30
N ASP A 70 6.88 -3.81 13.22
CA ASP A 70 8.30 -3.93 12.96
C ASP A 70 9.00 -2.60 13.26
N ALA A 71 9.58 -2.49 14.46
CA ALA A 71 10.26 -1.28 14.95
C ALA A 71 11.45 -0.83 14.07
N SER A 72 11.96 -1.72 13.22
CA SER A 72 12.99 -1.44 12.21
C SER A 72 12.46 -0.82 10.91
N SER A 73 11.14 -0.65 10.77
CA SER A 73 10.54 -0.20 9.53
C SER A 73 9.80 1.13 9.68
N GLN A 74 10.13 2.06 8.78
CA GLN A 74 9.38 3.31 8.66
C GLN A 74 7.93 2.99 8.28
N LEU A 75 7.01 3.79 8.81
CA LEU A 75 5.64 3.80 8.35
C LEU A 75 5.65 4.21 6.88
N GLY A 76 5.42 3.26 5.97
CA GLY A 76 5.12 3.62 4.59
C GLY A 76 3.88 4.52 4.59
N SER A 77 3.91 5.57 3.76
CA SER A 77 2.71 6.35 3.53
C SER A 77 1.63 5.44 2.94
N SER A 78 0.37 5.75 3.21
CA SER A 78 -0.73 5.14 2.49
C SER A 78 -1.56 6.24 1.86
N LEU A 79 -1.95 6.01 0.62
CA LEU A 79 -2.70 6.96 -0.20
C LEU A 79 -4.04 6.33 -0.58
N TYR A 80 -5.04 7.17 -0.79
CA TYR A 80 -6.35 6.77 -1.25
C TYR A 80 -6.62 7.42 -2.59
N ARG A 81 -6.96 6.60 -3.57
CA ARG A 81 -7.31 7.03 -4.92
C ARG A 81 -8.82 6.97 -5.11
N SER A 82 -9.43 8.13 -5.31
CA SER A 82 -10.89 8.28 -5.43
C SER A 82 -11.48 7.55 -6.66
N VAL A 83 -10.74 7.48 -7.76
CA VAL A 83 -11.18 6.84 -9.02
C VAL A 83 -11.48 5.35 -8.86
N CYS A 84 -10.63 4.66 -8.10
CA CYS A 84 -10.74 3.23 -7.82
C CYS A 84 -11.37 2.93 -6.45
N GLN A 85 -11.51 3.95 -5.61
CA GLN A 85 -11.88 3.82 -4.21
C GLN A 85 -11.03 2.79 -3.46
N ASN A 86 -9.73 2.78 -3.71
CA ASN A 86 -8.76 1.83 -3.18
C ASN A 86 -7.64 2.54 -2.42
N GLY A 87 -7.03 1.79 -1.50
CA GLY A 87 -5.82 2.20 -0.81
C GLY A 87 -4.58 1.75 -1.58
N LEU A 88 -3.58 2.62 -1.62
CA LEU A 88 -2.28 2.44 -2.23
C LEU A 88 -1.23 2.51 -1.12
N LEU A 89 -0.24 1.63 -1.17
CA LEU A 89 0.81 1.57 -0.16
C LEU A 89 2.12 2.18 -0.65
N GLY A 90 2.83 2.76 0.31
CA GLY A 90 4.12 3.40 0.19
C GLY A 90 5.27 2.42 0.05
N TRP A 91 5.26 1.60 -1.00
CA TRP A 91 6.22 0.51 -1.19
C TRP A 91 7.68 0.95 -1.34
N ALA A 92 7.92 2.18 -1.79
CA ALA A 92 9.26 2.75 -1.89
C ALA A 92 9.67 3.53 -0.63
N ASP A 93 8.77 3.71 0.35
CA ASP A 93 9.03 4.63 1.48
C ASP A 93 10.01 4.06 2.51
N SER A 94 10.37 2.77 2.42
CA SER A 94 11.42 2.20 3.27
C SER A 94 12.84 2.62 2.84
N PHE A 95 13.00 3.18 1.65
CA PHE A 95 14.29 3.59 1.11
C PHE A 95 14.56 5.06 1.43
N ALA A 96 15.83 5.41 1.68
CA ALA A 96 16.25 6.77 2.03
C ALA A 96 15.91 7.78 0.93
N ASP A 97 16.20 7.40 -0.32
CA ASP A 97 16.11 8.23 -1.50
C ASP A 97 15.91 7.37 -2.76
N LEU A 98 15.66 8.06 -3.87
CA LEU A 98 15.38 7.46 -5.16
C LEU A 98 16.57 6.68 -5.72
N ASP A 99 17.80 7.15 -5.51
CA ASP A 99 19.01 6.51 -6.06
C ASP A 99 19.30 5.19 -5.35
N THR A 100 19.14 5.16 -4.02
CA THR A 100 19.20 3.95 -3.20
C THR A 100 18.15 2.95 -3.65
N TYR A 101 16.91 3.41 -3.89
CA TYR A 101 15.83 2.55 -4.36
C TYR A 101 16.11 1.97 -5.76
N ARG A 102 16.62 2.79 -6.69
CA ARG A 102 17.00 2.36 -8.05
C ARG A 102 18.14 1.34 -8.03
N GLY A 103 19.19 1.58 -7.27
CA GLY A 103 20.31 0.64 -7.14
C GLY A 103 19.85 -0.71 -6.59
N TRP A 104 18.97 -0.70 -5.58
CA TRP A 104 18.34 -1.93 -5.09
C TRP A 104 17.47 -2.62 -6.16
N LEU A 105 16.72 -1.83 -6.94
CA LEU A 105 15.84 -2.34 -7.97
C LEU A 105 16.58 -3.04 -9.11
N ASP A 106 17.76 -2.53 -9.50
CA ASP A 106 18.64 -3.14 -10.50
C ASP A 106 19.14 -4.52 -10.08
N GLU A 107 19.48 -4.69 -8.79
CA GLU A 107 19.83 -5.99 -8.24
C GLU A 107 18.60 -6.90 -8.15
N TRP A 108 17.47 -6.37 -7.68
CA TRP A 108 16.23 -7.10 -7.53
C TRP A 108 15.72 -7.65 -8.87
N ALA A 109 15.83 -6.86 -9.95
CA ALA A 109 15.41 -7.25 -11.29
C ALA A 109 16.23 -8.43 -11.86
N LYS A 110 17.47 -8.62 -11.39
CA LYS A 110 18.37 -9.72 -11.78
C LYS A 110 18.13 -11.01 -11.00
N ARG A 111 17.39 -10.98 -9.88
CA ARG A 111 17.13 -12.16 -9.04
C ARG A 111 16.11 -13.07 -9.72
N THR A 112 16.39 -14.37 -9.73
CA THR A 112 15.45 -15.43 -10.15
C THR A 112 14.26 -15.52 -9.19
N ASP A 113 14.54 -15.39 -7.89
CA ASP A 113 13.54 -15.42 -6.84
C ASP A 113 13.20 -13.99 -6.43
N LYS A 114 12.15 -13.43 -7.05
CA LYS A 114 11.57 -12.12 -6.71
C LYS A 114 10.78 -12.15 -5.40
N LEU A 115 11.29 -12.89 -4.42
CA LEU A 115 10.81 -12.89 -3.04
C LEU A 115 11.14 -11.54 -2.39
N PRO A 116 10.36 -11.09 -1.39
CA PRO A 116 10.75 -9.93 -0.59
C PRO A 116 12.06 -10.30 0.10
N SER A 117 13.18 -9.76 -0.36
CA SER A 117 14.45 -9.89 0.34
C SER A 117 14.24 -9.32 1.73
N ALA A 118 14.68 -10.03 2.77
CA ALA A 118 14.90 -9.40 4.06
C ALA A 118 15.71 -8.12 3.78
N ARG A 119 15.09 -6.98 4.13
CA ARG A 119 15.43 -5.63 3.66
C ARG A 119 16.94 -5.39 3.80
N SER A 120 17.66 -5.44 2.69
CA SER A 120 19.09 -5.15 2.67
C SER A 120 19.24 -3.63 2.81
N ASN A 121 19.68 -3.23 3.99
CA ASN A 121 19.99 -1.87 4.44
C ASN A 121 18.78 -1.01 4.82
N PRO A 122 18.28 -1.10 6.08
CA PRO A 122 17.55 0.02 6.66
C PRO A 122 18.43 1.28 6.59
N SER A 123 17.86 2.39 6.14
CA SER A 123 18.52 3.70 6.11
C SER A 123 19.32 3.94 7.40
N PRO A 124 20.59 4.35 7.32
CA PRO A 124 21.33 4.73 8.52
C PRO A 124 20.68 6.01 9.06
N ALA A 125 20.23 5.94 10.30
CA ALA A 125 19.66 7.04 11.09
C ALA A 125 18.26 7.55 10.67
N ARG A 126 17.22 6.97 11.28
CA ARG A 126 16.09 7.74 11.83
C ARG A 126 15.31 6.89 12.85
N SER A 127 15.34 7.35 14.10
CA SER A 127 14.80 6.77 15.34
C SER A 127 14.32 5.32 15.28
N THR A 128 15.06 4.43 15.94
CA THR A 128 14.52 3.19 16.48
C THR A 128 13.21 3.49 17.19
N ARG A 129 12.07 3.04 16.65
CA ARG A 129 10.79 3.14 17.35
C ARG A 129 10.93 2.36 18.65
N THR A 130 10.78 3.04 19.79
CA THR A 130 10.87 2.43 21.13
C THR A 130 9.67 1.55 21.49
N THR A 131 8.75 1.26 20.57
CA THR A 131 7.51 0.56 20.87
C THR A 131 7.59 -0.92 20.50
N THR A 132 8.40 -1.67 21.26
CA THR A 132 8.32 -3.15 21.30
C THR A 132 7.06 -3.66 22.03
N ASP A 133 6.34 -2.78 22.74
CA ASP A 133 5.30 -3.16 23.71
C ASP A 133 4.03 -3.80 23.13
N ILE A 134 3.86 -3.81 21.81
CA ILE A 134 2.64 -4.34 21.17
C ILE A 134 2.85 -5.72 20.57
N ARG A 135 4.11 -6.15 20.40
CA ARG A 135 4.42 -7.52 19.94
C ARG A 135 3.76 -8.59 20.83
N THR A 136 3.40 -8.23 22.07
CA THR A 136 2.88 -9.15 23.08
C THR A 136 1.83 -8.51 24.01
N ILE A 137 0.91 -7.66 23.51
CA ILE A 137 -0.31 -7.44 24.30
C ILE A 137 -1.14 -8.72 24.20
N HIS A 138 -0.96 -9.60 25.18
CA HIS A 138 -1.86 -10.74 25.40
C HIS A 138 -3.29 -10.20 25.37
N HIS A 139 -4.21 -10.84 24.67
CA HIS A 139 -5.60 -10.40 24.47
C HIS A 139 -6.32 -9.92 25.76
N ARG A 140 -5.86 -10.34 26.94
CA ARG A 140 -6.33 -9.92 28.27
C ARG A 140 -5.86 -8.53 28.72
N ALA A 141 -4.84 -7.94 28.10
CA ALA A 141 -4.26 -6.64 28.45
C ALA A 141 -4.52 -5.54 27.39
N LEU A 142 -5.24 -5.88 26.31
CA LEU A 142 -5.68 -4.93 25.29
C LEU A 142 -6.99 -4.28 25.74
N THR A 143 -6.89 -3.23 26.55
CA THR A 143 -8.06 -2.41 26.87
C THR A 143 -8.34 -1.41 25.74
N ILE A 144 -9.56 -0.90 25.67
CA ILE A 144 -9.95 0.08 24.66
C ILE A 144 -9.08 1.34 24.78
N GLU A 145 -8.77 1.75 25.99
CA GLU A 145 -7.98 2.95 26.30
C GLU A 145 -6.55 2.83 25.76
N ARG A 146 -5.88 1.69 26.03
CA ARG A 146 -4.53 1.42 25.51
C ARG A 146 -4.48 1.36 23.99
N PHE A 147 -5.51 0.77 23.38
CA PHE A 147 -5.65 0.77 21.93
C PHE A 147 -5.80 2.19 21.38
N GLN A 148 -6.61 3.03 22.05
CA GLN A 148 -6.83 4.42 21.64
C GLN A 148 -5.57 5.28 21.76
N GLU A 149 -4.84 5.19 22.86
CA GLU A 149 -3.56 5.90 23.06
C GLU A 149 -2.55 5.54 21.98
N HIS A 150 -2.42 4.25 21.69
CA HIS A 150 -1.50 3.79 20.67
C HIS A 150 -1.90 4.30 19.28
N LEU A 151 -3.17 4.13 18.89
CA LEU A 151 -3.67 4.63 17.62
C LEU A 151 -3.46 6.16 17.50
N SER A 152 -3.61 6.90 18.59
CA SER A 152 -3.33 8.34 18.64
C SER A 152 -1.87 8.64 18.33
N LYS A 153 -0.92 7.97 18.99
CA LYS A 153 0.52 8.17 18.75
C LYS A 153 0.88 7.87 17.29
N LEU A 154 0.33 6.80 16.73
CA LEU A 154 0.56 6.42 15.35
C LEU A 154 0.03 7.44 14.34
N LEU A 155 -1.18 7.94 14.58
CA LEU A 155 -1.77 8.97 13.73
C LEU A 155 -0.93 10.24 13.75
N LEU A 156 -0.43 10.66 14.92
CA LEU A 156 0.45 11.82 15.04
C LEU A 156 1.78 11.64 14.30
N GLU A 157 2.41 10.46 14.40
CA GLU A 157 3.62 10.12 13.63
C GLU A 157 3.35 10.16 12.11
N HIS A 158 2.23 9.59 11.68
CA HIS A 158 1.86 9.56 10.26
C HIS A 158 1.56 10.95 9.70
N LEU A 159 0.87 11.80 10.46
CA LEU A 159 0.56 13.17 10.08
C LEU A 159 1.80 14.08 9.98
N SER A 160 2.87 13.73 10.70
CA SER A 160 4.12 14.50 10.76
C SER A 160 5.19 13.99 9.79
N ALA A 161 4.93 12.91 9.05
CA ALA A 161 5.91 12.30 8.16
C ALA A 161 6.17 13.17 6.92
N PRO A 162 7.44 13.29 6.48
CA PRO A 162 7.78 14.02 5.25
C PRO A 162 7.19 13.33 4.00
N PRO A 163 7.17 14.03 2.84
CA PRO A 163 6.68 13.47 1.58
C PRO A 163 7.30 12.13 1.26
N ALA A 164 6.45 11.17 0.91
CA ALA A 164 6.82 9.80 0.63
C ALA A 164 7.57 9.64 -0.70
N LEU A 165 8.67 8.88 -0.70
CA LEU A 165 9.41 8.53 -1.93
C LEU A 165 8.49 7.85 -2.95
N THR A 166 7.49 7.09 -2.49
CA THR A 166 6.48 6.45 -3.33
C THR A 166 5.71 7.46 -4.18
N ALA A 167 5.44 8.66 -3.67
CA ALA A 167 4.78 9.70 -4.46
C ALA A 167 5.65 10.19 -5.63
N VAL A 168 6.97 10.24 -5.44
CA VAL A 168 7.93 10.55 -6.52
C VAL A 168 7.91 9.43 -7.56
N VAL A 169 7.92 8.17 -7.11
CA VAL A 169 7.86 6.99 -7.99
C VAL A 169 6.55 6.93 -8.76
N TYR A 170 5.41 7.27 -8.14
CA TYR A 170 4.12 7.34 -8.83
C TYR A 170 4.11 8.37 -9.96
N ASN A 171 4.72 9.54 -9.75
CA ASN A 171 4.87 10.53 -10.81
C ASN A 171 5.74 10.01 -11.97
N GLN A 172 6.85 9.31 -11.67
CA GLN A 172 7.65 8.66 -12.72
C GLN A 172 6.87 7.62 -13.52
N LEU A 173 6.05 6.79 -12.84
CA LEU A 173 5.21 5.80 -13.52
C LEU A 173 4.11 6.46 -14.37
N GLN A 174 3.64 7.64 -13.98
CA GLN A 174 2.65 8.39 -14.75
C GLN A 174 3.26 9.02 -16.00
N GLU A 175 4.48 9.53 -15.91
CA GLU A 175 5.23 10.09 -17.03
C GLU A 175 5.74 9.02 -18.01
N ALA A 176 5.82 7.76 -17.58
CA ALA A 176 6.24 6.63 -18.41
C ALA A 176 5.04 6.05 -19.21
N PRO A 177 4.95 6.31 -20.53
CA PRO A 177 3.89 5.73 -21.36
C PRO A 177 4.10 4.22 -21.52
N LEU A 178 3.00 3.48 -21.65
CA LEU A 178 3.06 2.07 -22.02
C LEU A 178 3.27 1.92 -23.53
N ALA A 179 4.51 1.71 -23.96
CA ALA A 179 4.84 1.47 -25.36
C ALA A 179 4.43 0.05 -25.81
N GLY A 180 3.58 -0.06 -26.83
CA GLY A 180 3.29 -1.33 -27.51
C GLY A 180 2.23 -2.24 -26.85
N ALA A 181 2.26 -3.54 -27.17
CA ALA A 181 1.20 -4.50 -26.87
C ALA A 181 1.02 -4.73 -25.35
N GLN A 182 0.18 -3.89 -24.73
CA GLN A 182 -0.25 -3.92 -23.32
C GLN A 182 -0.58 -5.34 -22.80
N GLU A 183 -1.12 -6.21 -23.67
CA GLU A 183 -1.43 -7.60 -23.34
C GLU A 183 -0.21 -8.44 -22.97
N GLY A 184 0.94 -8.22 -23.60
CA GLY A 184 2.16 -8.96 -23.31
C GLY A 184 2.72 -8.63 -21.93
N LEU A 185 2.60 -7.36 -21.52
CA LEU A 185 3.12 -6.88 -20.24
C LEU A 185 2.28 -7.39 -19.07
N ILE A 186 0.96 -7.24 -19.13
CA ILE A 186 0.03 -7.67 -18.07
C ILE A 186 0.17 -9.17 -17.80
N ARG A 187 0.34 -9.99 -18.86
CA ARG A 187 0.54 -11.44 -18.72
C ARG A 187 1.87 -11.83 -18.07
N LYS A 188 2.88 -10.95 -18.08
CA LYS A 188 4.18 -11.17 -17.43
C LYS A 188 4.21 -10.73 -15.97
N LEU A 189 3.14 -10.09 -15.48
CA LEU A 189 3.04 -9.69 -14.08
C LEU A 189 2.82 -10.93 -13.20
N PRO A 190 3.33 -10.92 -11.96
CA PRO A 190 3.27 -12.07 -11.05
C PRO A 190 1.88 -12.22 -10.41
N ILE A 191 0.80 -12.14 -11.20
CA ILE A 191 -0.59 -12.23 -10.74
C ILE A 191 -1.34 -13.36 -11.45
N PRO A 192 -2.34 -13.98 -10.80
CA PRO A 192 -3.20 -14.97 -11.45
C PRO A 192 -3.85 -14.45 -12.74
N VAL A 193 -4.00 -15.33 -13.73
CA VAL A 193 -4.52 -15.00 -15.08
C VAL A 193 -5.89 -14.31 -15.03
N GLN A 194 -6.77 -14.73 -14.10
CA GLN A 194 -8.08 -14.11 -13.93
C GLN A 194 -7.97 -12.65 -13.44
N LEU A 195 -7.00 -12.35 -12.56
CA LEU A 195 -6.73 -10.99 -12.09
C LEU A 195 -6.09 -10.14 -13.18
N ALA A 196 -5.17 -10.71 -13.97
CA ALA A 196 -4.62 -10.07 -15.16
C ALA A 196 -5.72 -9.63 -16.15
N LYS A 197 -6.73 -10.49 -16.39
CA LYS A 197 -7.88 -10.13 -17.22
C LYS A 197 -8.67 -8.96 -16.64
N GLN A 198 -8.98 -8.99 -15.34
CA GLN A 198 -9.70 -7.91 -14.67
C GLN A 198 -8.91 -6.59 -14.68
N ALA A 199 -7.60 -6.64 -14.44
CA ALA A 199 -6.72 -5.49 -14.51
C ALA A 199 -6.70 -4.88 -15.92
N ARG A 200 -6.67 -5.70 -16.98
CA ARG A 200 -6.75 -5.19 -18.35
C ARG A 200 -8.08 -4.48 -18.64
N ASP A 201 -9.19 -5.09 -18.24
CA ASP A 201 -10.52 -4.50 -18.46
C ASP A 201 -10.66 -3.19 -17.65
N ARG A 202 -10.06 -3.14 -16.46
CA ARG A 202 -9.97 -1.94 -15.62
C ARG A 202 -9.11 -0.85 -16.23
N LEU A 203 -7.93 -1.17 -16.77
CA LEU A 203 -7.04 -0.21 -17.44
C LEU A 203 -7.78 0.53 -18.56
N ARG A 204 -8.47 -0.21 -19.44
CA ARG A 204 -9.28 0.36 -20.53
C ARG A 204 -10.44 1.23 -20.06
N LEU A 205 -10.97 0.95 -18.87
CA LEU A 205 -12.00 1.79 -18.27
C LEU A 205 -11.38 3.10 -17.77
N GLU A 206 -10.22 3.03 -17.12
CA GLU A 206 -9.53 4.19 -16.57
C GLU A 206 -9.01 5.15 -17.65
N GLU A 207 -8.44 4.63 -18.74
CA GLU A 207 -8.04 5.45 -19.90
C GLU A 207 -9.22 6.30 -20.42
N ARG A 208 -10.42 5.71 -20.48
CA ARG A 208 -11.63 6.41 -20.93
C ARG A 208 -12.17 7.39 -19.89
N LEU A 209 -12.15 7.03 -18.61
CA LEU A 209 -12.65 7.86 -17.52
C LEU A 209 -11.78 9.11 -17.32
N LEU A 210 -10.46 8.94 -17.40
CA LEU A 210 -9.47 10.00 -17.19
C LEU A 210 -9.14 10.75 -18.48
N LYS A 211 -9.51 10.20 -19.65
CA LYS A 211 -9.12 10.71 -20.98
C LYS A 211 -7.60 10.82 -21.12
N GLU A 212 -6.89 9.86 -20.55
CA GLU A 212 -5.43 9.77 -20.59
C GLU A 212 -5.01 8.44 -21.25
N PRO A 213 -3.88 8.42 -21.97
CA PRO A 213 -3.34 7.17 -22.52
C PRO A 213 -2.82 6.26 -21.39
N ALA A 214 -2.74 4.96 -21.66
CA ALA A 214 -2.12 4.02 -20.73
C ALA A 214 -0.69 4.42 -20.34
N SER A 215 -0.48 4.52 -19.03
CA SER A 215 0.83 4.69 -18.38
C SER A 215 1.10 3.53 -17.43
N TYR A 216 2.36 3.37 -17.00
CA TYR A 216 2.70 2.40 -15.96
C TYR A 216 1.94 2.66 -14.65
N TRP A 217 1.60 3.93 -14.37
CA TRP A 217 0.74 4.33 -13.25
C TRP A 217 -0.68 3.76 -13.38
N LEU A 218 -1.34 3.94 -14.53
CA LEU A 218 -2.68 3.41 -14.74
C LEU A 218 -2.69 1.88 -14.69
N LEU A 219 -1.65 1.23 -15.22
CA LEU A 219 -1.52 -0.22 -15.14
C LEU A 219 -1.35 -0.71 -13.70
N TYR A 220 -0.48 -0.09 -12.91
CA TYR A 220 -0.33 -0.40 -11.50
C TYR A 220 -1.67 -0.29 -10.76
N ASN A 221 -2.38 0.81 -10.96
CA ASN A 221 -3.69 1.03 -10.33
C ASN A 221 -4.74 0.02 -10.75
N ALA A 222 -4.76 -0.37 -12.02
CA ALA A 222 -5.68 -1.37 -12.53
C ALA A 222 -5.41 -2.76 -11.91
N VAL A 223 -4.14 -3.11 -11.71
CA VAL A 223 -3.74 -4.35 -11.02
C VAL A 223 -4.08 -4.29 -9.53
N ASN A 224 -3.77 -3.18 -8.85
CA ASN A 224 -4.12 -2.99 -7.45
C ASN A 224 -5.64 -3.09 -7.25
N TYR A 225 -6.44 -2.44 -8.11
CA TYR A 225 -7.89 -2.55 -8.09
C TYR A 225 -8.33 -4.03 -8.20
N ALA A 226 -7.84 -4.75 -9.22
CA ALA A 226 -8.16 -6.16 -9.39
C ALA A 226 -7.75 -7.02 -8.18
N LEU A 227 -6.60 -6.74 -7.57
CA LEU A 227 -6.11 -7.43 -6.38
C LEU A 227 -7.03 -7.22 -5.16
N PHE A 228 -7.72 -6.08 -5.01
CA PHE A 228 -8.50 -5.79 -3.81
C PHE A 228 -10.03 -5.79 -4.01
N THR A 229 -10.53 -5.88 -5.26
CA THR A 229 -11.97 -5.97 -5.53
C THR A 229 -12.43 -7.32 -6.07
N SER A 230 -11.50 -8.16 -6.52
CA SER A 230 -11.83 -9.48 -7.04
C SER A 230 -12.23 -10.48 -5.95
N ARG A 231 -13.25 -11.29 -6.24
CA ARG A 231 -13.48 -12.56 -5.55
C ARG A 231 -12.36 -13.52 -5.95
N SER A 232 -11.43 -13.75 -5.04
CA SER A 232 -10.26 -14.60 -5.24
C SER A 232 -10.01 -15.37 -3.93
N SER A 233 -9.44 -16.56 -4.04
CA SER A 233 -9.03 -17.38 -2.89
C SER A 233 -7.81 -16.83 -2.16
N LEU A 234 -7.16 -15.80 -2.70
CA LEU A 234 -6.04 -15.13 -2.06
C LEU A 234 -6.48 -14.44 -0.76
N THR A 235 -5.72 -14.67 0.30
CA THR A 235 -5.86 -13.92 1.56
C THR A 235 -5.48 -12.46 1.34
N LEU A 236 -5.90 -11.59 2.26
CA LEU A 236 -5.53 -10.18 2.18
C LEU A 236 -4.00 -9.96 2.18
N ASN A 237 -3.26 -10.74 2.98
CA ASN A 237 -1.79 -10.69 3.02
C ASN A 237 -1.15 -11.12 1.69
N ASP A 238 -1.69 -12.15 1.03
CA ASP A 238 -1.17 -12.58 -0.27
C ASP A 238 -1.39 -11.50 -1.33
N ARG A 239 -2.55 -10.85 -1.33
CA ARG A 239 -2.85 -9.73 -2.25
C ARG A 239 -1.87 -8.59 -2.09
N TYR A 240 -1.56 -8.25 -0.85
CA TYR A 240 -0.59 -7.24 -0.48
C TYR A 240 0.85 -7.58 -0.91
N ARG A 241 1.29 -8.83 -0.74
CA ARG A 241 2.59 -9.30 -1.25
C ARG A 241 2.66 -9.25 -2.78
N LEU A 242 1.56 -9.55 -3.46
CA LEU A 242 1.49 -9.43 -4.91
C LEU A 242 1.53 -7.98 -5.37
N ASP A 243 0.83 -7.09 -4.66
CA ASP A 243 0.83 -5.64 -4.94
C ASP A 243 2.25 -5.05 -4.86
N GLU A 244 2.99 -5.36 -3.80
CA GLU A 244 4.40 -4.98 -3.63
C GLU A 244 5.28 -5.46 -4.80
N ARG A 245 5.17 -6.75 -5.16
CA ARG A 245 5.95 -7.34 -6.27
C ARG A 245 5.61 -6.72 -7.62
N VAL A 246 4.33 -6.46 -7.87
CA VAL A 246 3.88 -5.79 -9.09
C VAL A 246 4.41 -4.37 -9.13
N PHE A 247 4.33 -3.63 -8.02
CA PHE A 247 4.86 -2.26 -7.94
C PHE A 247 6.34 -2.22 -8.34
N HIS A 248 7.21 -3.00 -7.67
CA HIS A 248 8.63 -3.01 -8.01
C HIS A 248 8.89 -3.47 -9.44
N GLN A 249 8.17 -4.48 -9.93
CA GLN A 249 8.32 -4.94 -11.32
C GLN A 249 7.97 -3.86 -12.34
N LEU A 250 6.89 -3.11 -12.12
CA LEU A 250 6.49 -2.03 -13.02
C LEU A 250 7.47 -0.86 -12.99
N VAL A 251 8.01 -0.53 -11.80
CA VAL A 251 9.05 0.49 -11.70
C VAL A 251 10.31 0.08 -12.46
N ALA A 252 10.74 -1.17 -12.35
CA ALA A 252 11.92 -1.66 -13.06
C ALA A 252 11.72 -1.60 -14.59
N LEU A 253 10.51 -1.89 -15.06
CA LEU A 253 10.16 -1.83 -16.48
C LEU A 253 10.02 -0.40 -17.01
N ALA A 254 9.59 0.54 -16.18
CA ALA A 254 9.45 1.95 -16.56
C ALA A 254 10.79 2.69 -16.63
N GLN A 255 11.84 2.16 -15.99
CA GLN A 255 13.19 2.72 -15.97
C GLN A 255 14.12 2.12 -17.04
N ALA A 256 13.70 1.02 -17.69
CA ALA A 256 14.44 0.32 -18.74
C ALA A 256 14.19 0.93 -20.13
#